data_AF-A0A6J4M086-F1
#
_entry.id   AF-A0A6J4M086-F1
#
_cell.length_a   1.000
_cell.length_b   1.000
_cell.length_c   1.000
_cell.angle_alpha   90.00
_cell.angle_beta   90.00
_cell.angle_gamma   90.00
#
_symmetry.space_group_name_H-M   'P 1'
#
loop_
_entity.id
_entity.type
_entity.pdbx_description
1 polymer ?
#
loop_
_entity_poly.entity_id
_entity_poly.type
_entity_poly.pdbx_seq_one_letter_code
_entity_poly.pdbx_strand_id
1 'polypeptide(L)'
;ASIATFATGDQSAVDIVDSGLPVRVPAAGDAVAWTHAIGGNRRTVRVAAGALRRGNATRCRAVTGGVVGPAERAAGCAHGPRYARPLHWTFAPPGIASVQAASQAAGTPLHLRLRWTQPGGAGGLSMARPLNLSAAGTTLDLRIVADPEAPRARFTVRLGDEDGTTWDSPVVALSAHPGGPDLTALHARTVRVSAEGAPAELDVSAVTSVELVQQSTAGSLWVLDASVRRLGLAPVPDIQLPSVSLGRARIKEGDSPTHRIALVPFTVHGNVREPASFGVSISQFSFGDTAPAVSDVVELSPGDTSGFVEVPFRADDRHGRGLMVQPVAGTGLDDVTMRTYVGRLTVEEDDPFPSVALRAAERHIGYGEPIRFVVELSEPLAVENFVDLRAVPAGDRALLTNDVPRRWLVDMVGDFERGRPLADYLQRVQVFVDAGQRRAVFEVPTRLRQQEQPARVLGMRLRRGDDPATVSVTVH
;
A
#
# COMPACT_ATOMS: atom_id res chain seq x y z
N ALA A 1 18.29 26.25 3.02
CA ALA A 1 17.76 26.40 1.65
C ALA A 1 16.26 26.60 1.66
N SER A 2 15.42 25.60 1.98
CA SER A 2 13.95 25.76 1.94
C SER A 2 13.40 26.91 2.79
N ILE A 3 13.86 27.10 4.04
CA ILE A 3 13.45 28.25 4.86
C ILE A 3 13.88 29.57 4.21
N ALA A 4 15.11 29.66 3.69
CA ALA A 4 15.57 30.86 3.00
C ALA A 4 14.71 31.15 1.76
N THR A 5 14.41 30.14 0.94
CA THR A 5 13.60 30.30 -0.26
C THR A 5 12.15 30.68 0.06
N PHE A 6 11.48 29.98 0.98
CA PHE A 6 10.04 30.12 1.19
C PHE A 6 9.65 31.07 2.31
N ALA A 7 10.43 31.16 3.38
CA ALA A 7 10.13 32.04 4.51
C ALA A 7 10.76 33.42 4.36
N THR A 8 11.94 33.52 3.72
CA THR A 8 12.66 34.80 3.56
C THR A 8 12.69 35.31 2.12
N GLY A 9 12.15 34.55 1.15
CA GLY A 9 12.11 34.95 -0.26
C GLY A 9 13.48 34.95 -0.96
N ASP A 10 14.50 34.34 -0.36
CA ASP A 10 15.86 34.31 -0.89
C ASP A 10 15.92 33.43 -2.14
N GLN A 11 15.96 34.11 -3.30
CA GLN A 11 16.02 33.47 -4.61
C GLN A 11 17.38 32.79 -4.86
N SER A 12 18.45 33.15 -4.14
CA SER A 12 19.76 32.50 -4.31
C SER A 12 19.75 31.03 -3.90
N ALA A 13 18.81 30.65 -3.02
CA ALA A 13 18.61 29.27 -2.58
C ALA A 13 17.71 28.45 -3.51
N VAL A 14 17.05 29.08 -4.50
CA VAL A 14 16.17 28.38 -5.47
C VAL A 14 16.93 27.36 -6.27
N ASP A 15 18.18 27.65 -6.66
CA ASP A 15 19.00 26.68 -7.37
C ASP A 15 19.31 25.44 -6.51
N ILE A 16 19.29 25.53 -5.18
CA ILE A 16 19.47 24.36 -4.32
C ILE A 16 18.20 23.51 -4.31
N VAL A 17 17.03 24.14 -4.16
CA VAL A 17 15.74 23.44 -3.99
C VAL A 17 15.03 23.10 -5.32
N ASP A 18 15.50 23.66 -6.44
CA ASP A 18 14.82 23.57 -7.74
C ASP A 18 15.75 23.42 -8.97
N SER A 19 17.03 23.09 -8.75
CA SER A 19 18.00 23.02 -9.85
C SER A 19 17.72 21.90 -10.84
N GLY A 20 17.12 20.78 -10.43
CA GLY A 20 17.07 19.56 -11.26
C GLY A 20 18.45 19.02 -11.66
N LEU A 21 19.52 19.67 -11.20
CA LEU A 21 20.92 19.39 -11.42
C LEU A 21 21.54 19.00 -10.08
N PRO A 22 22.66 18.27 -10.09
CA PRO A 22 23.35 17.96 -8.85
C PRO A 22 23.90 19.24 -8.23
N VAL A 23 23.57 19.49 -6.96
CA VAL A 23 24.08 20.64 -6.20
C VAL A 23 24.99 20.15 -5.09
N ARG A 24 26.15 20.80 -4.96
CA ARG A 24 27.01 20.64 -3.78
C ARG A 24 26.50 21.55 -2.67
N VAL A 25 26.18 20.96 -1.54
CA VAL A 25 25.86 21.70 -0.32
C VAL A 25 27.12 21.68 0.54
N PRO A 26 27.77 22.83 0.84
CA PRO A 26 29.06 22.84 1.53
C PRO A 26 29.08 22.05 2.86
N ALA A 27 27.98 22.08 3.60
CA ALA A 27 27.84 21.34 4.86
C ALA A 27 27.66 19.82 4.70
N ALA A 28 27.43 19.32 3.49
CA ALA A 28 27.17 17.90 3.21
C ALA A 28 28.43 17.13 2.75
N GLY A 29 29.61 17.76 2.79
CA GLY A 29 30.86 17.15 2.32
C GLY A 29 30.79 16.78 0.84
N ASP A 30 31.24 15.57 0.50
CA ASP A 30 31.23 15.04 -0.88
C ASP A 30 29.84 14.59 -1.36
N ALA A 31 28.81 14.72 -0.53
CA ALA A 31 27.46 14.33 -0.90
C ALA A 31 26.91 15.23 -2.02
N VAL A 32 26.34 14.58 -3.03
CA VAL A 32 25.61 15.25 -4.10
C VAL A 32 24.12 15.14 -3.83
N ALA A 33 23.47 16.27 -3.59
CA ALA A 33 22.03 16.31 -3.43
C ALA A 33 21.34 16.39 -4.79
N TRP A 34 20.37 15.49 -5.00
CA TRP A 34 19.40 15.58 -6.08
C TRP A 34 18.09 16.05 -5.47
N THR A 35 17.76 17.32 -5.65
CA THR A 35 16.46 17.84 -5.21
C THR A 35 15.42 17.57 -6.30
N HIS A 36 14.25 17.08 -5.89
CA HIS A 36 13.09 17.12 -6.76
C HIS A 36 12.62 18.56 -6.85
N ALA A 37 12.34 19.00 -8.07
CA ALA A 37 11.76 20.30 -8.33
C ALA A 37 10.46 20.44 -7.52
N ILE A 38 10.43 21.40 -6.59
CA ILE A 38 9.28 21.77 -5.74
C ILE A 38 8.08 22.36 -6.52
N GLY A 39 8.02 22.15 -7.84
CA GLY A 39 7.00 22.74 -8.69
C GLY A 39 7.08 24.26 -8.71
N GLY A 40 8.27 24.82 -8.96
CA GLY A 40 8.54 26.27 -9.11
C GLY A 40 7.74 26.92 -10.25
N ASN A 41 8.23 27.97 -10.91
CA ASN A 41 7.50 28.64 -12.00
C ASN A 41 7.34 27.74 -13.25
N ARG A 42 6.50 26.70 -13.14
CA ARG A 42 6.37 25.57 -14.07
C ARG A 42 4.92 25.39 -14.50
N ARG A 43 4.76 25.07 -15.78
CA ARG A 43 3.51 24.54 -16.34
C ARG A 43 3.77 23.10 -16.78
N THR A 44 3.23 22.14 -16.04
CA THR A 44 3.38 20.70 -16.32
C THR A 44 2.35 20.21 -17.32
N VAL A 45 2.77 19.35 -18.23
CA VAL A 45 1.93 18.58 -19.15
C VAL A 45 2.17 17.09 -18.90
N ARG A 46 1.08 16.33 -18.81
CA ARG A 46 1.08 14.88 -18.56
C ARG A 46 0.35 14.15 -19.69
N VAL A 47 0.65 12.85 -19.87
CA VAL A 47 -0.03 11.99 -20.87
C VAL A 47 -1.54 11.99 -20.69
N ALA A 48 -2.02 12.04 -19.45
CA ALA A 48 -3.45 12.07 -19.13
C ALA A 48 -4.07 13.49 -19.20
N ALA A 49 -3.27 14.53 -19.38
CA ALA A 49 -3.68 15.94 -19.29
C ALA A 49 -3.34 16.73 -20.57
N GLY A 50 -3.45 16.08 -21.74
CA GLY A 50 -3.29 16.74 -23.04
C GLY A 50 -2.00 16.42 -23.80
N ALA A 51 -1.25 15.38 -23.43
CA ALA A 51 -0.18 14.86 -24.29
C ALA A 51 -0.49 13.46 -24.84
N LEU A 52 -0.37 13.30 -26.15
CA LEU A 52 -0.50 12.01 -26.84
C LEU A 52 0.85 11.32 -26.93
N ARG A 53 0.81 10.00 -27.07
CA ARG A 53 2.00 9.16 -27.25
C ARG A 53 2.51 9.31 -28.68
N ARG A 54 3.82 9.45 -28.84
CA ARG A 54 4.53 9.51 -30.13
C ARG A 54 5.60 8.43 -30.23
N GLY A 55 5.85 7.94 -31.44
CA GLY A 55 6.88 6.93 -31.74
C GLY A 55 6.72 5.62 -30.95
N ASN A 56 7.85 5.05 -30.51
CA ASN A 56 7.93 3.76 -29.83
C ASN A 56 7.56 3.78 -28.34
N ALA A 57 7.03 4.90 -27.84
CA ALA A 57 6.56 4.96 -26.46
C ALA A 57 5.37 4.03 -26.25
N THR A 58 5.24 3.47 -25.04
CA THR A 58 4.10 2.68 -24.59
C THR A 58 3.56 3.27 -23.29
N ARG A 59 2.24 3.23 -23.09
CA ARG A 59 1.66 3.68 -21.81
C ARG A 59 1.91 2.62 -20.74
N CYS A 60 2.22 3.06 -19.53
CA CYS A 60 2.26 2.19 -18.36
C CYS A 60 1.72 2.93 -17.13
N ARG A 61 1.31 2.18 -16.13
CA ARG A 61 0.77 2.70 -14.87
C ARG A 61 1.86 2.78 -13.79
N ALA A 62 1.95 3.92 -13.11
CA ALA A 62 2.90 4.18 -12.03
C ALA A 62 2.97 3.07 -10.97
N VAL A 63 1.80 2.51 -10.71
CA VAL A 63 1.50 1.54 -9.67
C VAL A 63 0.42 0.63 -10.25
N THR A 64 0.53 -0.67 -9.99
CA THR A 64 -0.62 -1.55 -9.99
C THR A 64 -0.93 -1.87 -8.52
N GLY A 65 -2.14 -1.51 -8.08
CA GLY A 65 -2.62 -1.88 -6.74
C GLY A 65 -2.42 -3.38 -6.50
N GLY A 66 -2.15 -3.74 -5.25
CA GLY A 66 -1.80 -5.10 -4.84
C GLY A 66 -2.76 -6.19 -5.33
N VAL A 67 -2.20 -7.37 -5.55
CA VAL A 67 -2.70 -8.54 -6.30
C VAL A 67 -2.74 -8.31 -7.80
N VAL A 68 -1.54 -8.35 -8.36
CA VAL A 68 -1.30 -8.11 -9.77
C VAL A 68 -1.48 -9.43 -10.53
N GLY A 69 -2.64 -9.64 -11.15
CA GLY A 69 -2.78 -10.66 -12.18
C GLY A 69 -1.78 -10.43 -13.33
N PRO A 70 -1.58 -11.41 -14.24
CA PRO A 70 -0.64 -11.26 -15.35
C PRO A 70 -0.91 -10.01 -16.21
N ALA A 71 -2.17 -9.64 -16.39
CA ALA A 71 -2.60 -8.48 -17.17
C ALA A 71 -2.21 -7.16 -16.49
N GLU A 72 -2.42 -7.05 -15.18
CA GLU A 72 -2.05 -5.88 -14.39
C GLU A 72 -0.52 -5.74 -14.34
N ARG A 73 0.23 -6.85 -14.32
CA ARG A 73 1.71 -6.82 -14.33
C ARG A 73 2.23 -6.27 -15.65
N ALA A 74 1.59 -6.64 -16.75
CA ALA A 74 1.94 -6.14 -18.08
C ALA A 74 1.64 -4.64 -18.24
N ALA A 75 0.61 -4.13 -17.56
CA ALA A 75 0.20 -2.72 -17.58
C ALA A 75 1.04 -1.81 -16.66
N GLY A 76 1.71 -2.37 -15.65
CA GLY A 76 2.56 -1.63 -14.73
C GLY A 76 3.84 -1.09 -15.38
N CYS A 77 4.37 0.01 -14.86
CA CYS A 77 5.69 0.52 -15.22
C CYS A 77 6.83 -0.30 -14.57
N ALA A 78 6.55 -1.15 -13.59
CA ALA A 78 7.56 -1.92 -12.86
C ALA A 78 8.07 -3.15 -13.64
N HIS A 79 9.35 -3.47 -13.44
CA HIS A 79 9.96 -4.74 -13.86
C HIS A 79 10.11 -5.71 -12.69
N GLY A 80 9.98 -7.01 -12.97
CA GLY A 80 10.39 -8.10 -12.10
C GLY A 80 9.28 -8.74 -11.25
N PRO A 81 9.37 -10.07 -10.99
CA PRO A 81 8.35 -10.82 -10.26
C PRO A 81 8.45 -10.71 -8.72
N ARG A 82 9.49 -10.06 -8.18
CA ARG A 82 9.79 -10.20 -6.73
C ARG A 82 9.21 -9.12 -5.83
N TYR A 83 9.17 -7.86 -6.24
CA TYR A 83 8.43 -6.81 -5.55
C TYR A 83 8.17 -5.74 -6.61
N ALA A 84 6.90 -5.44 -6.90
CA ALA A 84 6.59 -4.31 -7.76
C ALA A 84 7.26 -3.09 -7.10
N ARG A 85 8.27 -2.51 -7.76
CA ARG A 85 8.87 -1.26 -7.31
C ARG A 85 7.99 -0.13 -7.82
N PRO A 86 7.01 0.38 -7.04
CA PRO A 86 6.18 1.48 -7.48
C PRO A 86 7.05 2.69 -7.85
N LEU A 87 6.60 3.43 -8.85
CA LEU A 87 7.13 4.77 -9.08
C LEU A 87 6.65 5.66 -7.91
N HIS A 88 7.57 6.29 -7.19
CA HIS A 88 7.32 7.38 -6.22
C HIS A 88 6.57 7.04 -4.90
N TRP A 89 5.94 5.88 -4.74
CA TRP A 89 5.16 5.52 -3.54
C TRP A 89 5.82 4.40 -2.73
N THR A 90 5.56 4.29 -1.43
CA THR A 90 5.89 3.09 -0.67
C THR A 90 4.90 1.97 -1.00
N PHE A 91 5.33 0.72 -0.92
CA PHE A 91 4.43 -0.43 -1.10
C PHE A 91 3.37 -0.46 0.01
N ALA A 92 2.09 -0.44 -0.36
CA ALA A 92 0.99 -0.80 0.51
C ALA A 92 0.60 -2.27 0.28
N PRO A 93 0.48 -3.10 1.34
CA PRO A 93 -0.02 -4.46 1.19
C PRO A 93 -1.41 -4.46 0.53
N PRO A 94 -1.72 -5.46 -0.32
CA PRO A 94 -3.05 -5.59 -0.89
C PRO A 94 -4.12 -5.63 0.20
N GLY A 95 -5.30 -5.03 -0.07
CA GLY A 95 -6.42 -5.01 0.87
C GLY A 95 -6.36 -3.92 1.96
N ILE A 96 -5.25 -3.17 2.05
CA ILE A 96 -5.10 -2.10 3.03
C ILE A 96 -5.35 -0.74 2.38
N ALA A 97 -6.28 0.03 2.95
CA ALA A 97 -6.50 1.43 2.58
C ALA A 97 -5.20 2.23 2.70
N SER A 98 -4.87 2.97 1.66
CA SER A 98 -3.66 3.80 1.63
C SER A 98 -3.88 5.08 0.85
N VAL A 99 -3.08 6.11 1.14
CA VAL A 99 -3.03 7.36 0.37
C VAL A 99 -2.74 7.07 -1.11
N GLN A 100 -1.89 6.08 -1.38
CA GLN A 100 -1.57 5.62 -2.73
C GLN A 100 -2.81 5.09 -3.47
N ALA A 101 -3.59 4.19 -2.84
CA ALA A 101 -4.82 3.68 -3.43
C ALA A 101 -5.86 4.80 -3.59
N ALA A 102 -6.00 5.68 -2.61
CA ALA A 102 -6.90 6.84 -2.67
C ALA A 102 -6.53 7.78 -3.83
N SER A 103 -5.24 8.00 -4.09
CA SER A 103 -4.78 8.84 -5.21
C SER A 103 -5.11 8.25 -6.59
N GLN A 104 -5.37 6.94 -6.65
CA GLN A 104 -5.73 6.24 -7.87
C GLN A 104 -7.25 6.23 -8.12
N ALA A 105 -8.06 6.74 -7.19
CA ALA A 105 -9.51 6.80 -7.35
C ALA A 105 -9.93 7.61 -8.59
N ALA A 106 -9.26 8.73 -8.87
CA ALA A 106 -9.43 9.50 -10.11
C ALA A 106 -8.75 8.89 -11.35
N GLY A 107 -8.26 7.65 -11.24
CA GLY A 107 -7.51 6.94 -12.26
C GLY A 107 -6.00 6.95 -12.00
N THR A 108 -5.32 5.89 -12.46
CA THR A 108 -3.87 5.78 -12.30
C THR A 108 -3.15 6.74 -13.26
N PRO A 109 -2.19 7.56 -12.79
CA PRO A 109 -1.35 8.35 -13.67
C PRO A 109 -0.69 7.47 -14.73
N LEU A 110 -0.93 7.80 -16.00
CA LEU A 110 -0.29 7.15 -17.13
C LEU A 110 1.06 7.79 -17.37
N HIS A 111 2.09 6.97 -17.42
CA HIS A 111 3.44 7.35 -17.80
C HIS A 111 3.79 6.74 -19.16
N LEU A 112 4.88 7.23 -19.75
CA LEU A 112 5.43 6.63 -20.96
C LEU A 112 6.61 5.75 -20.60
N ARG A 113 6.57 4.49 -21.02
CA ARG A 113 7.71 3.59 -21.07
C ARG A 113 8.30 3.61 -22.47
N LEU A 114 9.60 3.84 -22.55
CA LEU A 114 10.38 3.70 -23.76
C LEU A 114 11.32 2.52 -23.59
N ARG A 115 11.36 1.64 -24.60
CA ARG A 115 12.30 0.52 -24.69
C ARG A 115 12.91 0.49 -26.07
N TRP A 116 14.18 0.17 -26.13
CA TRP A 116 14.91 0.04 -27.39
C TRP A 116 15.94 -1.09 -27.30
N THR A 117 16.22 -1.67 -28.46
CA THR A 117 17.22 -2.73 -28.66
C THR A 117 18.30 -2.35 -29.67
N GLN A 118 18.19 -1.15 -30.26
CA GLN A 118 19.18 -0.53 -31.15
C GLN A 118 19.16 1.00 -31.01
N PRO A 119 20.25 1.72 -31.36
CA PRO A 119 20.25 3.19 -31.41
C PRO A 119 19.27 3.74 -32.46
N GLY A 120 18.88 5.00 -32.32
CA GLY A 120 18.01 5.72 -33.25
C GLY A 120 16.52 5.55 -32.99
N GLY A 121 16.12 4.62 -32.12
CA GLY A 121 14.72 4.54 -31.66
C GLY A 121 14.28 5.85 -31.02
N ALA A 122 13.06 6.31 -31.33
CA ALA A 122 12.49 7.53 -30.77
C ALA A 122 11.09 7.28 -30.20
N GLY A 123 10.75 8.00 -29.14
CA GLY A 123 9.39 8.02 -28.60
C GLY A 123 9.20 9.15 -27.60
N GLY A 124 7.96 9.53 -27.35
CA GLY A 124 7.69 10.62 -26.41
C GLY A 124 6.27 11.14 -26.47
N LEU A 125 6.15 12.46 -26.37
CA LEU A 125 4.91 13.21 -26.19
C LEU A 125 4.64 14.06 -27.43
N SER A 126 3.38 14.07 -27.87
CA SER A 126 2.82 15.08 -28.76
C SER A 126 1.85 15.93 -27.94
N MET A 127 1.91 17.25 -28.10
CA MET A 127 1.21 18.19 -27.25
C MET A 127 -0.11 18.59 -27.90
N ALA A 128 -1.23 18.42 -27.20
CA ALA A 128 -2.53 18.92 -27.66
C ALA A 128 -2.62 20.46 -27.58
N ARG A 129 -1.80 21.07 -26.71
CA ARG A 129 -1.56 22.51 -26.66
C ARG A 129 -0.07 22.76 -26.74
N PRO A 130 0.42 23.53 -27.73
CA PRO A 130 1.85 23.77 -27.90
C PRO A 130 2.54 24.30 -26.62
N LEU A 131 3.80 23.95 -26.46
CA LEU A 131 4.66 24.47 -25.40
C LEU A 131 5.38 25.72 -25.90
N ASN A 132 5.32 26.79 -25.11
CA ASN A 132 6.07 28.00 -25.38
C ASN A 132 7.35 28.00 -24.55
N LEU A 133 8.49 27.94 -25.24
CA LEU A 133 9.84 28.00 -24.70
C LEU A 133 10.58 29.29 -25.09
N SER A 134 9.92 30.26 -25.72
CA SER A 134 10.58 31.42 -26.35
C SER A 134 11.01 32.51 -25.36
N ALA A 135 10.44 32.53 -24.15
CA ALA A 135 10.81 33.52 -23.15
C ALA A 135 12.20 33.24 -22.55
N ALA A 136 12.99 34.30 -22.32
CA ALA A 136 14.31 34.19 -21.72
C ALA A 136 14.29 33.44 -20.38
N GLY A 137 15.26 32.54 -20.16
CA GLY A 137 15.32 31.71 -18.96
C GLY A 137 14.25 30.61 -18.88
N THR A 138 13.56 30.31 -20.00
CA THR A 138 12.61 29.20 -20.09
C THR A 138 13.30 27.92 -20.55
N THR A 139 13.03 26.81 -19.87
CA THR A 139 13.57 25.49 -20.18
C THR A 139 12.47 24.43 -20.15
N LEU A 140 12.70 23.32 -20.83
CA LEU A 140 11.89 22.11 -20.70
C LEU A 140 12.49 21.21 -19.61
N ASP A 141 11.73 20.93 -18.56
CA ASP A 141 12.08 19.94 -17.54
C ASP A 141 11.33 18.63 -17.82
N LEU A 142 12.05 17.51 -17.97
CA LEU A 142 11.48 16.16 -18.10
C LEU A 142 11.76 15.35 -16.83
N ARG A 143 10.73 14.77 -16.21
CA ARG A 143 10.92 13.85 -15.08
C ARG A 143 11.07 12.43 -15.61
N ILE A 144 12.30 11.91 -15.56
CA ILE A 144 12.67 10.63 -16.17
C ILE A 144 13.19 9.67 -15.11
N VAL A 145 12.71 8.43 -15.16
CA VAL A 145 13.26 7.31 -14.39
C VAL A 145 14.11 6.46 -15.33
N ALA A 146 15.38 6.26 -14.97
CA ALA A 146 16.23 5.29 -15.65
C ALA A 146 16.00 3.89 -15.08
N ASP A 147 15.99 2.89 -15.97
CA ASP A 147 15.88 1.50 -15.60
C ASP A 147 17.13 1.02 -14.85
N PRO A 148 17.01 0.50 -13.61
CA PRO A 148 18.14 -0.07 -12.89
C PRO A 148 18.78 -1.26 -13.62
N GLU A 149 18.04 -1.98 -14.47
CA GLU A 149 18.57 -3.05 -15.32
C GLU A 149 19.29 -2.52 -16.57
N ALA A 150 19.10 -1.24 -16.91
CA ALA A 150 19.80 -0.54 -18.00
C ALA A 150 20.50 0.74 -17.48
N PRO A 151 21.58 0.61 -16.67
CA PRO A 151 22.07 1.67 -15.79
C PRO A 151 22.74 2.86 -16.49
N ARG A 152 22.82 2.88 -17.82
CA ARG A 152 23.49 3.93 -18.61
C ARG A 152 22.68 4.27 -19.86
N ALA A 153 21.50 4.85 -19.68
CA ALA A 153 20.72 5.38 -20.78
C ALA A 153 21.43 6.62 -21.38
N ARG A 154 21.57 6.65 -22.70
CA ARG A 154 22.04 7.83 -23.45
C ARG A 154 21.02 8.18 -24.52
N PHE A 155 20.58 9.43 -24.55
CA PHE A 155 19.57 9.91 -25.49
C PHE A 155 19.73 11.41 -25.76
N THR A 156 19.19 11.91 -26.86
CA THR A 156 18.93 13.35 -27.06
C THR A 156 17.45 13.63 -26.85
N VAL A 157 17.10 14.88 -26.57
CA VAL A 157 15.72 15.34 -26.54
C VAL A 157 15.44 16.08 -27.85
N ARG A 158 14.54 15.53 -28.65
CA ARG A 158 14.08 16.13 -29.90
C ARG A 158 12.86 16.99 -29.63
N LEU A 159 12.96 18.27 -29.98
CA LEU A 159 11.82 19.18 -30.06
C LEU A 159 11.34 19.24 -31.51
N GLY A 160 10.04 19.41 -31.72
CA GLY A 160 9.49 19.75 -33.03
C GLY A 160 8.26 20.63 -32.94
N ASP A 161 8.04 21.43 -33.98
CA ASP A 161 6.93 22.38 -34.12
C ASP A 161 5.84 21.85 -35.08
N GLU A 162 4.86 22.69 -35.40
CA GLU A 162 3.75 22.36 -36.32
C GLU A 162 4.20 22.24 -37.79
N ASP A 163 5.27 22.94 -38.17
CA ASP A 163 5.83 22.90 -39.52
C ASP A 163 6.67 21.63 -39.77
N GLY A 164 6.93 20.85 -38.71
CA GLY A 164 7.72 19.64 -38.76
C GLY A 164 9.23 19.89 -38.68
N THR A 165 9.65 21.13 -38.40
CA THR A 165 11.04 21.42 -38.07
C THR A 165 11.37 20.73 -36.76
N THR A 166 12.57 20.14 -36.68
CA THR A 166 13.03 19.44 -35.48
C THR A 166 14.43 19.85 -35.09
N TRP A 167 14.72 19.77 -33.80
CA TRP A 167 16.03 20.02 -33.23
C TRP A 167 16.31 19.02 -32.11
N ASP A 168 17.53 18.48 -32.11
CA ASP A 168 18.01 17.57 -31.08
C ASP A 168 18.91 18.33 -30.09
N SER A 169 18.62 18.17 -28.80
CA SER A 169 19.49 18.65 -27.73
C SER A 169 20.86 17.96 -27.75
N PRO A 170 21.86 18.49 -27.02
CA PRO A 170 23.03 17.70 -26.64
C PRO A 170 22.65 16.37 -25.97
N VAL A 171 23.54 15.38 -26.07
CA VAL A 171 23.33 14.03 -25.52
C VAL A 171 23.23 14.10 -23.99
N VAL A 172 22.15 13.55 -23.46
CA VAL A 172 21.92 13.34 -22.03
C VAL A 172 22.37 11.93 -21.65
N ALA A 173 23.16 11.83 -20.59
CA ALA A 173 23.51 10.57 -19.95
C ALA A 173 22.76 10.45 -18.62
N LEU A 174 21.95 9.40 -18.48
CA LEU A 174 21.15 9.16 -17.28
C LEU A 174 21.47 7.79 -16.71
N SER A 175 21.87 7.78 -15.45
CA SER A 175 22.03 6.55 -14.66
C SER A 175 20.89 6.39 -13.68
N ALA A 176 20.48 5.14 -13.48
CA ALA A 176 19.55 4.76 -12.44
C ALA A 176 20.12 5.16 -11.06
N HIS A 177 19.24 5.62 -10.18
CA HIS A 177 19.62 5.93 -8.81
C HIS A 177 19.99 4.63 -8.07
N PRO A 178 21.02 4.62 -7.21
CA PRO A 178 21.34 3.45 -6.42
C PRO A 178 20.12 3.00 -5.59
N GLY A 179 19.77 1.73 -5.71
CA GLY A 179 18.61 1.15 -5.05
C GLY A 179 18.74 -0.37 -4.93
N GLY A 180 19.03 -0.87 -3.72
CA GLY A 180 19.06 -2.30 -3.43
C GLY A 180 17.69 -2.96 -3.56
N PRO A 181 17.59 -4.30 -3.46
CA PRO A 181 16.32 -5.04 -3.47
C PRO A 181 15.27 -4.48 -2.51
N ASP A 182 15.70 -3.84 -1.42
CA ASP A 182 14.84 -3.30 -0.36
C ASP A 182 14.42 -1.84 -0.58
N LEU A 183 15.03 -1.12 -1.54
CA LEU A 183 14.58 0.21 -1.95
C LEU A 183 13.48 0.06 -3.01
N THR A 184 12.25 0.13 -2.52
CA THR A 184 11.04 -0.21 -3.29
C THR A 184 10.61 0.87 -4.28
N ALA A 185 11.04 2.13 -4.14
CA ALA A 185 10.62 3.20 -5.05
C ALA A 185 11.65 3.42 -6.18
N LEU A 186 11.16 3.49 -7.42
CA LEU A 186 11.95 4.01 -8.53
C LEU A 186 11.93 5.55 -8.48
N HIS A 187 13.11 6.18 -8.50
CA HIS A 187 13.26 7.64 -8.38
C HIS A 187 13.44 8.30 -9.74
N ALA A 188 12.61 9.30 -10.03
CA ALA A 188 12.80 10.15 -11.20
C ALA A 188 13.91 11.18 -10.97
N ARG A 189 14.56 11.56 -12.05
CA ARG A 189 15.48 12.69 -12.12
C ARG A 189 14.93 13.68 -13.13
N THR A 190 15.15 14.96 -12.84
CA THR A 190 14.81 16.02 -13.78
C THR A 190 15.92 16.13 -14.82
N VAL A 191 15.54 16.08 -16.10
CA VAL A 191 16.39 16.38 -17.24
C VAL A 191 15.95 17.72 -17.80
N ARG A 192 16.80 18.73 -17.69
CA ARG A 192 16.53 20.09 -18.13
C ARG A 192 17.13 20.32 -19.51
N VAL A 193 16.32 20.82 -20.43
CA VAL A 193 16.70 21.12 -21.82
C VAL A 193 16.42 22.59 -22.10
N SER A 194 17.44 23.32 -22.52
CA SER A 194 17.31 24.66 -23.11
C SER A 194 17.13 24.53 -24.62
N ALA A 195 16.30 25.36 -25.24
CA ALA A 195 16.22 25.46 -26.70
C ALA A 195 17.29 26.41 -27.28
N GLU A 196 18.23 26.87 -26.46
CA GLU A 196 19.37 27.66 -26.90
C GLU A 196 20.23 26.87 -27.89
N GLY A 197 20.46 27.43 -29.07
CA GLY A 197 21.12 26.74 -30.18
C GLY A 197 20.19 25.95 -31.11
N ALA A 198 18.87 26.03 -30.91
CA ALA A 198 17.91 25.61 -31.91
C ALA A 198 18.03 26.49 -33.18
N PRO A 199 17.81 25.92 -34.38
CA PRO A 199 17.77 26.67 -35.62
C PRO A 199 16.63 27.70 -35.59
N ALA A 200 16.79 28.81 -36.32
CA ALA A 200 15.80 29.89 -36.35
C ALA A 200 14.46 29.44 -36.97
N GLU A 201 14.51 28.39 -37.77
CA GLU A 201 13.37 27.74 -38.42
C GLU A 201 12.49 26.94 -37.45
N LEU A 202 12.99 26.61 -36.25
CA LEU A 202 12.18 25.93 -35.24
C LEU A 202 11.37 26.97 -34.45
N ASP A 203 10.03 26.90 -34.52
CA ASP A 203 9.17 27.73 -33.68
C ASP A 203 9.14 27.23 -32.24
N VAL A 204 10.09 27.71 -31.44
CA VAL A 204 10.19 27.42 -30.00
C VAL A 204 9.03 28.02 -29.18
N SER A 205 8.20 28.89 -29.76
CA SER A 205 6.99 29.40 -29.11
C SER A 205 5.79 28.45 -29.24
N ALA A 206 5.87 27.49 -30.17
CA ALA A 206 4.82 26.53 -30.49
C ALA A 206 5.35 25.09 -30.63
N VAL A 207 6.09 24.59 -29.65
CA VAL A 207 6.60 23.21 -29.65
C VAL A 207 5.46 22.21 -29.47
N THR A 208 5.26 21.33 -30.46
CA THR A 208 4.17 20.34 -30.49
C THR A 208 4.63 18.91 -30.28
N SER A 209 5.94 18.65 -30.35
CA SER A 209 6.49 17.32 -30.06
C SER A 209 7.75 17.38 -29.21
N VAL A 210 7.85 16.41 -28.30
CA VAL A 210 9.01 16.17 -27.43
C VAL A 210 9.29 14.67 -27.46
N GLU A 211 10.40 14.27 -28.06
CA GLU A 211 10.81 12.86 -28.17
C GLU A 211 12.17 12.61 -27.53
N LEU A 212 12.36 11.41 -26.97
CA LEU A 212 13.68 10.93 -26.57
C LEU A 212 14.24 10.05 -27.67
N VAL A 213 15.33 10.48 -28.29
CA VAL A 213 16.01 9.76 -29.37
C VAL A 213 17.21 9.02 -28.80
N GLN A 214 17.17 7.69 -28.89
CA GLN A 214 18.11 6.82 -28.20
C GLN A 214 19.47 6.79 -28.88
N GLN A 215 20.53 6.93 -28.09
CA GLN A 215 21.93 6.91 -28.54
C GLN A 215 22.67 5.65 -28.06
N SER A 216 22.07 4.90 -27.15
CA SER A 216 22.61 3.65 -26.60
C SER A 216 22.09 2.43 -27.37
N THR A 217 22.84 1.33 -27.33
CA THR A 217 22.50 0.11 -28.08
C THR A 217 21.24 -0.57 -27.57
N ALA A 218 20.93 -0.51 -26.28
CA ALA A 218 19.69 -1.02 -25.71
C ALA A 218 19.38 -0.32 -24.37
N GLY A 219 18.11 -0.35 -23.96
CA GLY A 219 17.71 0.13 -22.64
C GLY A 219 16.22 0.38 -22.47
N SER A 220 15.86 0.82 -21.27
CA SER A 220 14.53 1.32 -20.93
C SER A 220 14.62 2.61 -20.14
N LEU A 221 13.60 3.46 -20.28
CA LEU A 221 13.35 4.57 -19.37
C LEU A 221 11.84 4.83 -19.27
N TRP A 222 11.44 5.55 -18.23
CA TRP A 222 10.09 6.05 -18.08
C TRP A 222 10.06 7.56 -18.00
N VAL A 223 9.13 8.19 -18.72
CA VAL A 223 8.85 9.63 -18.64
C VAL A 223 7.57 9.80 -17.84
N LEU A 224 7.66 10.50 -16.70
CA LEU A 224 6.52 10.77 -15.85
C LEU A 224 5.71 11.95 -16.37
N ASP A 225 6.40 13.03 -16.72
CA ASP A 225 5.83 14.25 -17.28
C ASP A 225 6.89 15.18 -17.88
N ALA A 226 6.41 16.24 -18.52
CA ALA A 226 7.18 17.34 -19.07
C ALA A 226 6.67 18.67 -18.50
N SER A 227 7.56 19.62 -18.23
CA SER A 227 7.17 20.93 -17.69
C SER A 227 7.91 22.06 -18.39
N VAL A 228 7.18 23.08 -18.83
CA VAL A 228 7.77 24.36 -19.20
C VAL A 228 8.14 25.07 -17.90
N ARG A 229 9.42 25.30 -17.66
CA ARG A 229 9.94 25.99 -16.48
C ARG A 229 10.44 27.37 -16.87
N ARG A 230 10.09 28.37 -16.09
CA ARG A 230 10.75 29.68 -16.05
C ARG A 230 11.66 29.75 -14.83
N LEU A 231 12.78 30.46 -14.95
CA LEU A 231 13.66 30.71 -13.82
C LEU A 231 12.90 31.48 -12.70
N GLY A 232 13.17 31.10 -11.45
CA GLY A 232 12.56 31.70 -10.25
C GLY A 232 11.31 30.96 -9.74
N LEU A 233 10.75 31.48 -8.64
CA LEU A 233 9.49 30.99 -8.07
C LEU A 233 8.30 31.62 -8.79
N ALA A 234 7.22 30.85 -8.94
CA ALA A 234 5.93 31.45 -9.26
C ALA A 234 5.51 32.36 -8.10
N PRO A 235 4.81 33.48 -8.37
CA PRO A 235 4.08 34.18 -7.32
C PRO A 235 3.19 33.16 -6.59
N VAL A 236 3.32 33.08 -5.26
CA VAL A 236 2.44 32.23 -4.45
C VAL A 236 1.09 32.93 -4.43
N PRO A 237 0.04 32.34 -5.02
CA PRO A 237 -1.27 32.96 -4.94
C PRO A 237 -1.71 32.98 -3.48
N ASP A 238 -2.32 34.09 -3.04
CA ASP A 238 -2.93 34.21 -1.71
C ASP A 238 -4.29 33.47 -1.71
N ILE A 239 -4.20 32.15 -1.89
CA ILE A 239 -5.32 31.23 -1.94
C ILE A 239 -5.11 30.20 -0.84
N GLN A 240 -5.97 30.23 0.16
CA GLN A 240 -6.08 29.16 1.13
C GLN A 240 -7.07 28.12 0.58
N LEU A 241 -6.54 26.98 0.12
CA LEU A 241 -7.38 25.85 -0.28
C LEU A 241 -8.18 25.33 0.93
N PRO A 242 -9.44 24.91 0.74
CA PRO A 242 -10.16 24.18 1.77
C PRO A 242 -9.40 22.90 2.16
N SER A 243 -9.62 22.43 3.39
CA SER A 243 -9.02 21.18 3.87
C SER A 243 -10.06 20.26 4.47
N VAL A 244 -9.94 18.96 4.22
CA VAL A 244 -10.88 17.94 4.67
C VAL A 244 -10.30 17.14 5.84
N SER A 245 -11.14 16.89 6.84
CA SER A 245 -10.86 15.94 7.93
C SER A 245 -11.81 14.74 7.83
N LEU A 246 -11.25 13.55 7.63
CA LEU A 246 -12.01 12.31 7.73
C LEU A 246 -12.32 12.00 9.19
N GLY A 247 -13.57 11.67 9.46
CA GLY A 247 -14.09 11.35 10.77
C GLY A 247 -14.05 9.86 11.10
N ARG A 248 -14.83 9.48 12.10
CA ARG A 248 -14.95 8.11 12.58
C ARG A 248 -16.43 7.78 12.78
N ALA A 249 -16.81 6.59 12.39
CA ALA A 249 -18.14 6.05 12.67
C ALA A 249 -18.03 4.74 13.45
N ARG A 250 -19.02 4.46 14.28
CA ARG A 250 -19.17 3.20 15.00
C ARG A 250 -20.63 2.77 14.89
N ILE A 251 -20.84 1.53 14.46
CA ILE A 251 -22.16 0.96 14.21
C ILE A 251 -22.22 -0.46 14.74
N LYS A 252 -23.43 -0.97 14.96
CA LYS A 252 -23.68 -2.40 15.09
C LYS A 252 -23.65 -3.06 13.71
N GLU A 253 -23.23 -4.32 13.66
CA GLU A 253 -23.23 -5.13 12.45
C GLU A 253 -24.66 -5.34 11.95
N GLY A 254 -25.51 -5.89 12.81
CA GLY A 254 -26.91 -6.20 12.57
C GLY A 254 -27.13 -7.31 11.55
N ASP A 255 -28.38 -7.78 11.47
CA ASP A 255 -28.68 -9.04 10.78
C ASP A 255 -29.12 -8.78 9.34
N SER A 256 -28.25 -9.07 8.36
CA SER A 256 -28.59 -8.89 6.95
C SER A 256 -27.83 -9.84 6.04
N PRO A 257 -28.50 -10.59 5.13
CA PRO A 257 -27.81 -11.48 4.20
C PRO A 257 -27.05 -10.72 3.08
N THR A 258 -27.29 -9.42 2.94
CA THR A 258 -26.61 -8.53 1.99
C THR A 258 -25.66 -7.58 2.71
N HIS A 259 -24.62 -7.12 2.01
CA HIS A 259 -23.78 -6.05 2.53
C HIS A 259 -24.59 -4.78 2.79
N ARG A 260 -24.11 -3.99 3.74
CA ARG A 260 -24.71 -2.74 4.19
C ARG A 260 -23.72 -1.60 3.95
N ILE A 261 -24.21 -0.38 3.94
CA ILE A 261 -23.39 0.82 3.78
C ILE A 261 -23.43 1.61 5.09
N ALA A 262 -22.26 1.92 5.61
CA ALA A 262 -22.08 2.83 6.73
C ALA A 262 -21.60 4.19 6.22
N LEU A 263 -22.00 5.26 6.91
CA LEU A 263 -21.61 6.62 6.55
C LEU A 263 -20.51 7.09 7.50
N VAL A 264 -19.27 7.20 7.00
CA VAL A 264 -18.17 7.80 7.76
C VAL A 264 -18.16 9.30 7.49
N PRO A 265 -18.38 10.16 8.50
CA PRO A 265 -18.50 11.60 8.27
C PRO A 265 -17.15 12.22 7.87
N PHE A 266 -17.18 13.29 7.10
CA PHE A 266 -16.05 14.20 6.93
C PHE A 266 -16.48 15.65 7.14
N THR A 267 -15.51 16.49 7.49
CA THR A 267 -15.72 17.93 7.68
C THR A 267 -14.77 18.70 6.77
N VAL A 268 -15.28 19.75 6.14
CA VAL A 268 -14.51 20.70 5.34
C VAL A 268 -14.19 21.93 6.19
N HIS A 269 -12.92 22.35 6.16
CA HIS A 269 -12.43 23.55 6.84
C HIS A 269 -11.99 24.58 5.80
N GLY A 270 -12.44 25.82 5.98
CA GLY A 270 -12.28 26.86 4.96
C GLY A 270 -13.47 26.83 3.98
N ASN A 271 -13.40 27.68 2.96
CA ASN A 271 -14.51 27.85 2.01
C ASN A 271 -14.20 27.14 0.69
N VAL A 272 -15.05 26.19 0.32
CA VAL A 272 -15.08 25.64 -1.05
C VAL A 272 -15.71 26.70 -1.95
N ARG A 273 -14.90 27.36 -2.77
CA ARG A 273 -15.36 28.44 -3.67
C ARG A 273 -15.63 27.94 -5.09
N GLU A 274 -14.85 26.95 -5.52
CA GLU A 274 -14.94 26.26 -6.79
C GLU A 274 -15.12 24.76 -6.53
N PRO A 275 -15.64 23.98 -7.49
CA PRO A 275 -15.68 22.52 -7.37
C PRO A 275 -14.31 21.96 -7.00
N ALA A 276 -14.28 21.03 -6.05
CA ALA A 276 -13.04 20.42 -5.57
C ALA A 276 -13.27 18.92 -5.33
N SER A 277 -12.21 18.12 -5.31
CA SER A 277 -12.36 16.67 -5.11
C SER A 277 -11.23 16.04 -4.31
N PHE A 278 -11.56 15.00 -3.57
CA PHE A 278 -10.59 14.18 -2.87
C PHE A 278 -10.87 12.69 -3.08
N GLY A 279 -9.80 11.90 -3.16
CA GLY A 279 -9.88 10.46 -3.30
C GLY A 279 -9.91 9.80 -1.94
N VAL A 280 -10.63 8.70 -1.83
CA VAL A 280 -10.67 7.84 -0.65
C VAL A 280 -10.32 6.40 -1.02
N SER A 281 -9.74 5.68 -0.07
CA SER A 281 -9.51 4.24 -0.14
C SER A 281 -9.94 3.59 1.17
N ILE A 282 -10.61 2.45 1.08
CA ILE A 282 -11.36 1.83 2.17
C ILE A 282 -10.95 0.36 2.27
N SER A 283 -10.47 -0.05 3.45
CA SER A 283 -10.21 -1.46 3.74
C SER A 283 -11.52 -2.23 3.89
N GLN A 284 -11.56 -3.45 3.38
CA GLN A 284 -12.75 -4.29 3.35
C GLN A 284 -12.68 -5.48 4.32
N PHE A 285 -12.20 -5.26 5.55
CA PHE A 285 -11.94 -6.37 6.48
C PHE A 285 -13.18 -7.17 6.87
N SER A 286 -14.39 -6.59 6.80
CA SER A 286 -15.64 -7.37 6.98
C SER A 286 -15.90 -8.40 5.88
N PHE A 287 -15.22 -8.26 4.75
CA PHE A 287 -15.28 -9.23 3.65
C PHE A 287 -14.09 -10.21 3.68
N GLY A 288 -13.23 -10.14 4.70
CA GLY A 288 -12.04 -10.95 4.89
C GLY A 288 -10.75 -10.14 4.87
N ASP A 289 -9.71 -10.65 5.54
CA ASP A 289 -8.42 -9.95 5.70
C ASP A 289 -7.67 -9.74 4.38
N THR A 290 -8.05 -10.46 3.32
CA THR A 290 -7.46 -10.38 1.98
C THR A 290 -8.35 -9.68 0.95
N ALA A 291 -9.54 -9.21 1.36
CA ALA A 291 -10.44 -8.49 0.47
C ALA A 291 -9.78 -7.21 -0.05
N PRO A 292 -9.90 -6.90 -1.36
CA PRO A 292 -9.26 -5.73 -1.94
C PRO A 292 -9.83 -4.45 -1.35
N ALA A 293 -8.99 -3.44 -1.17
CA ALA A 293 -9.48 -2.12 -0.79
C ALA A 293 -10.29 -1.51 -1.94
N VAL A 294 -11.40 -0.84 -1.64
CA VAL A 294 -12.18 -0.09 -2.62
C VAL A 294 -11.74 1.38 -2.58
N SER A 295 -11.76 2.05 -3.71
CA SER A 295 -11.41 3.47 -3.81
C SER A 295 -12.51 4.23 -4.54
N ASP A 296 -12.71 5.48 -4.16
CA ASP A 296 -13.76 6.35 -4.70
C ASP A 296 -13.32 7.82 -4.70
N VAL A 297 -14.00 8.65 -5.50
CA VAL A 297 -13.79 10.09 -5.57
C VAL A 297 -14.97 10.78 -4.92
N VAL A 298 -14.67 11.65 -3.95
CA VAL A 298 -15.66 12.52 -3.32
C VAL A 298 -15.55 13.91 -3.93
N GLU A 299 -16.62 14.35 -4.57
CA GLU A 299 -16.77 15.69 -5.13
C GLU A 299 -17.35 16.64 -4.08
N LEU A 300 -16.82 17.87 -4.02
CA LEU A 300 -17.26 18.96 -3.18
C LEU A 300 -17.79 20.09 -4.05
N SER A 301 -19.03 20.49 -3.79
CA SER A 301 -19.65 21.65 -4.42
C SER A 301 -19.27 22.94 -3.68
N PRO A 302 -19.32 24.10 -4.36
CA PRO A 302 -19.16 25.39 -3.69
C PRO A 302 -20.13 25.53 -2.50
N GLY A 303 -19.59 25.91 -1.34
CA GLY A 303 -20.34 26.05 -0.09
C GLY A 303 -20.43 24.79 0.78
N ASP A 304 -19.96 23.63 0.31
CA ASP A 304 -19.96 22.40 1.12
C ASP A 304 -19.08 22.55 2.38
N THR A 305 -19.64 22.14 3.52
CA THR A 305 -18.96 22.17 4.82
C THR A 305 -18.71 20.78 5.41
N SER A 306 -19.36 19.75 4.88
CA SER A 306 -19.31 18.38 5.41
C SER A 306 -20.01 17.39 4.48
N GLY A 307 -19.79 16.10 4.69
CA GLY A 307 -20.50 15.03 4.01
C GLY A 307 -20.14 13.67 4.59
N PHE A 308 -20.33 12.62 3.81
CA PHE A 308 -20.04 11.25 4.22
C PHE A 308 -19.28 10.49 3.13
N VAL A 309 -18.41 9.59 3.57
CA VAL A 309 -17.83 8.52 2.76
C VAL A 309 -18.66 7.27 2.99
N GLU A 310 -19.17 6.68 1.91
CA GLU A 310 -19.88 5.41 1.95
C GLU A 310 -18.90 4.26 2.13
N VAL A 311 -19.05 3.51 3.21
CA VAL A 311 -18.17 2.38 3.55
C VAL A 311 -19.01 1.11 3.56
N PRO A 312 -18.84 0.21 2.56
CA PRO A 312 -19.53 -1.06 2.56
C PRO A 312 -18.97 -1.96 3.67
N PHE A 313 -19.85 -2.70 4.33
CA PHE A 313 -19.48 -3.72 5.29
C PHE A 313 -20.41 -4.95 5.18
N ARG A 314 -19.93 -6.11 5.64
CA ARG A 314 -20.74 -7.32 5.75
C ARG A 314 -21.46 -7.30 7.10
N ALA A 315 -22.72 -7.65 7.04
CA ALA A 315 -23.60 -7.93 8.15
C ALA A 315 -23.99 -9.42 8.04
N ASP A 316 -24.27 -10.09 9.14
CA ASP A 316 -24.83 -11.44 9.18
C ASP A 316 -25.51 -11.71 10.54
N ASP A 317 -25.94 -12.95 10.76
CA ASP A 317 -26.68 -13.40 11.95
C ASP A 317 -25.86 -14.39 12.80
N ARG A 318 -24.52 -14.32 12.71
CA ARG A 318 -23.60 -15.27 13.35
C ARG A 318 -22.44 -14.54 13.98
N HIS A 319 -22.10 -14.98 15.18
CA HIS A 319 -20.94 -14.45 15.88
C HIS A 319 -19.65 -14.54 15.07
N GLY A 320 -19.06 -13.38 14.84
CA GLY A 320 -17.81 -13.14 14.15
C GLY A 320 -16.70 -12.64 15.09
N ARG A 321 -16.02 -11.56 14.67
CA ARG A 321 -14.91 -10.94 15.42
C ARG A 321 -15.46 -9.77 16.21
N GLY A 322 -15.25 -9.77 17.53
CA GLY A 322 -15.84 -8.77 18.44
C GLY A 322 -15.69 -7.29 18.05
N LEU A 323 -14.58 -6.88 17.44
CA LEU A 323 -14.42 -5.51 16.92
C LEU A 323 -13.76 -5.54 15.55
N MET A 324 -14.47 -5.04 14.54
CA MET A 324 -13.96 -4.92 13.20
C MET A 324 -13.74 -3.46 12.83
N VAL A 325 -12.51 -3.11 12.46
CA VAL A 325 -12.14 -1.74 12.10
C VAL A 325 -11.80 -1.70 10.63
N GLN A 326 -12.51 -0.90 9.83
CA GLN A 326 -12.18 -0.62 8.44
C GLN A 326 -11.56 0.76 8.31
N PRO A 327 -10.21 0.87 8.17
CA PRO A 327 -9.55 2.13 7.88
C PRO A 327 -10.04 2.77 6.57
N VAL A 328 -10.13 4.09 6.59
CA VAL A 328 -10.37 4.93 5.40
C VAL A 328 -9.18 5.88 5.26
N ALA A 329 -8.49 5.85 4.13
CA ALA A 329 -7.40 6.78 3.82
C ALA A 329 -7.86 7.76 2.74
N GLY A 330 -7.50 9.03 2.87
CA GLY A 330 -7.87 10.08 1.92
C GLY A 330 -6.67 10.83 1.35
N THR A 331 -6.86 11.46 0.19
CA THR A 331 -5.89 12.38 -0.42
C THR A 331 -6.62 13.45 -1.22
N GLY A 332 -6.13 14.69 -1.18
CA GLY A 332 -6.60 15.73 -2.09
C GLY A 332 -6.30 15.35 -3.54
N LEU A 333 -7.24 15.63 -4.44
CA LEU A 333 -7.08 15.41 -5.88
C LEU A 333 -7.09 16.74 -6.63
N ASP A 334 -8.11 17.56 -6.38
CA ASP A 334 -8.29 18.87 -7.03
C ASP A 334 -8.79 19.91 -6.04
N ASP A 335 -8.15 21.08 -6.00
CA ASP A 335 -8.50 22.27 -5.20
C ASP A 335 -8.89 22.04 -3.73
N VAL A 336 -8.39 20.96 -3.11
CA VAL A 336 -8.60 20.65 -1.69
C VAL A 336 -7.39 19.92 -1.12
N THR A 337 -7.16 20.09 0.18
CA THR A 337 -6.09 19.40 0.91
C THR A 337 -6.65 18.49 2.00
N MET A 338 -5.83 17.58 2.54
CA MET A 338 -6.21 16.79 3.71
C MET A 338 -5.61 17.38 4.97
N ARG A 339 -6.45 17.64 5.98
CA ARG A 339 -6.00 17.95 7.34
C ARG A 339 -5.89 16.68 8.19
N THR A 340 -6.93 15.85 8.14
CA THR A 340 -6.93 14.50 8.75
C THR A 340 -7.22 13.50 7.65
N TYR A 341 -6.18 12.83 7.17
CA TYR A 341 -6.26 11.93 6.02
C TYR A 341 -6.63 10.48 6.37
N VAL A 342 -6.86 10.17 7.66
CA VAL A 342 -7.25 8.83 8.12
C VAL A 342 -8.56 8.89 8.90
N GLY A 343 -9.59 8.29 8.34
CA GLY A 343 -10.85 7.96 9.02
C GLY A 343 -10.95 6.48 9.35
N ARG A 344 -12.05 6.07 9.98
CA ARG A 344 -12.38 4.65 10.15
C ARG A 344 -13.87 4.41 10.37
N LEU A 345 -14.33 3.26 9.90
CA LEU A 345 -15.54 2.62 10.39
C LEU A 345 -15.17 1.58 11.46
N THR A 346 -15.92 1.52 12.53
CA THR A 346 -15.89 0.42 13.50
C THR A 346 -17.23 -0.29 13.49
N VAL A 347 -17.23 -1.54 13.04
CA VAL A 347 -18.40 -2.42 13.09
C VAL A 347 -18.27 -3.25 14.35
N GLU A 348 -19.28 -3.16 15.21
CA GLU A 348 -19.38 -3.90 16.44
C GLU A 348 -20.24 -5.14 16.23
N GLU A 349 -19.64 -6.27 16.55
CA GLU A 349 -20.32 -7.55 16.73
C GLU A 349 -21.50 -7.40 17.70
N ASP A 350 -22.70 -7.75 17.26
CA ASP A 350 -23.91 -7.80 18.08
C ASP A 350 -24.55 -9.19 18.17
N ASP A 351 -24.00 -10.21 17.50
CA ASP A 351 -24.45 -11.58 17.65
C ASP A 351 -23.89 -12.23 18.93
N PRO A 352 -24.71 -13.00 19.65
CA PRO A 352 -24.27 -13.70 20.84
C PRO A 352 -23.22 -14.76 20.50
N PHE A 353 -22.16 -14.84 21.33
CA PHE A 353 -21.17 -15.91 21.19
C PHE A 353 -21.85 -17.29 21.38
N PRO A 354 -21.66 -18.28 20.49
CA PRO A 354 -22.27 -19.59 20.62
C PRO A 354 -21.89 -20.29 21.92
N SER A 355 -22.82 -21.02 22.53
CA SER A 355 -22.49 -21.84 23.70
C SER A 355 -21.44 -22.90 23.33
N VAL A 356 -20.51 -23.14 24.25
CA VAL A 356 -19.35 -24.02 24.02
C VAL A 356 -19.43 -25.25 24.93
N ALA A 357 -19.38 -26.43 24.33
CA ALA A 357 -19.21 -27.69 25.02
C ALA A 357 -17.78 -28.22 24.81
N LEU A 358 -17.17 -28.70 25.90
CA LEU A 358 -15.88 -29.40 25.87
C LEU A 358 -16.12 -30.87 26.22
N ARG A 359 -15.54 -31.79 25.45
CA ARG A 359 -15.58 -33.22 25.76
C ARG A 359 -14.29 -33.92 25.35
N ALA A 360 -13.99 -35.03 26.01
CA ALA A 360 -12.94 -35.93 25.56
C ALA A 360 -13.49 -36.75 24.39
N ALA A 361 -12.70 -36.94 23.32
CA ALA A 361 -13.06 -37.92 22.29
C ALA A 361 -13.12 -39.32 22.91
N GLU A 362 -12.14 -39.65 23.74
CA GLU A 362 -12.03 -40.89 24.50
C GLU A 362 -11.53 -40.57 25.92
N ARG A 363 -12.11 -41.20 26.93
CA ARG A 363 -11.74 -40.95 28.35
C ARG A 363 -10.51 -41.75 28.80
N HIS A 364 -10.19 -42.82 28.07
CA HIS A 364 -9.10 -43.74 28.35
C HIS A 364 -8.40 -44.07 27.03
N ILE A 365 -7.09 -43.90 26.97
CA ILE A 365 -6.26 -44.21 25.81
C ILE A 365 -4.97 -44.89 26.26
N GLY A 366 -4.26 -45.55 25.34
CA GLY A 366 -2.93 -46.10 25.60
C GLY A 366 -1.80 -45.09 25.35
N TYR A 367 -0.65 -45.27 25.99
CA TYR A 367 0.56 -44.55 25.61
C TYR A 367 0.93 -44.76 24.13
N GLY A 368 1.20 -43.66 23.42
CA GLY A 368 1.41 -43.63 21.97
C GLY A 368 0.19 -43.18 21.19
N GLU A 369 -0.99 -43.20 21.80
CA GLU A 369 -2.21 -42.63 21.24
C GLU A 369 -2.35 -41.15 21.66
N PRO A 370 -2.88 -40.28 20.80
CA PRO A 370 -3.04 -38.87 21.14
C PRO A 370 -4.29 -38.63 22.00
N ILE A 371 -4.17 -37.76 22.99
CA ILE A 371 -5.30 -37.25 23.75
C ILE A 371 -6.03 -36.23 22.88
N ARG A 372 -7.36 -36.38 22.73
CA ARG A 372 -8.19 -35.46 21.94
C ARG A 372 -9.30 -34.84 22.78
N PHE A 373 -9.28 -33.53 22.85
CA PHE A 373 -10.39 -32.73 23.39
C PHE A 373 -11.17 -32.13 22.23
N VAL A 374 -12.46 -32.43 22.16
CA VAL A 374 -13.37 -31.91 21.15
C VAL A 374 -14.08 -30.70 21.73
N VAL A 375 -13.93 -29.58 21.04
CA VAL A 375 -14.70 -28.35 21.26
C VAL A 375 -15.88 -28.37 20.29
N GLU A 376 -17.08 -28.16 20.81
CA GLU A 376 -18.33 -28.18 20.04
C GLU A 376 -19.13 -26.91 20.36
N LEU A 377 -19.51 -26.17 19.32
CA LEU A 377 -20.31 -24.95 19.39
C LEU A 377 -21.76 -25.29 19.08
N SER A 378 -22.72 -24.62 19.74
CA SER A 378 -24.14 -24.78 19.40
C SER A 378 -24.46 -24.38 17.97
N GLU A 379 -23.73 -23.39 17.45
CA GLU A 379 -23.95 -22.77 16.15
C GLU A 379 -22.60 -22.46 15.45
N PRO A 380 -22.58 -22.33 14.11
CA PRO A 380 -21.34 -22.10 13.38
C PRO A 380 -20.95 -20.62 13.46
N LEU A 381 -19.64 -20.34 13.45
CA LEU A 381 -19.12 -18.98 13.43
C LEU A 381 -19.16 -18.37 12.01
N ALA A 382 -19.29 -17.05 11.91
CA ALA A 382 -19.18 -16.32 10.64
C ALA A 382 -17.74 -16.36 10.08
N VAL A 383 -16.75 -16.27 10.98
CA VAL A 383 -15.32 -16.22 10.66
C VAL A 383 -14.54 -17.17 11.58
N GLU A 384 -13.29 -17.46 11.20
CA GLU A 384 -12.38 -18.19 12.10
C GLU A 384 -12.23 -17.44 13.42
N ASN A 385 -12.43 -18.16 14.53
CA ASN A 385 -12.22 -17.66 15.88
C ASN A 385 -11.63 -18.77 16.75
N PHE A 386 -11.27 -18.47 18.00
CA PHE A 386 -10.70 -19.45 18.91
C PHE A 386 -11.46 -19.56 20.23
N VAL A 387 -11.46 -20.77 20.79
CA VAL A 387 -11.87 -21.05 22.16
C VAL A 387 -10.63 -21.20 23.04
N ASP A 388 -10.58 -20.44 24.13
CA ASP A 388 -9.49 -20.53 25.11
C ASP A 388 -9.73 -21.70 26.09
N LEU A 389 -8.86 -22.71 26.04
CA LEU A 389 -8.77 -23.78 27.04
C LEU A 389 -7.62 -23.54 28.02
N ARG A 390 -7.69 -24.21 29.17
CA ARG A 390 -6.56 -24.37 30.10
C ARG A 390 -6.53 -25.79 30.65
N ALA A 391 -5.33 -26.29 30.89
CA ALA A 391 -5.14 -27.53 31.63
C ALA A 391 -5.37 -27.32 33.13
N VAL A 392 -5.78 -28.39 33.80
CA VAL A 392 -6.09 -28.41 35.24
C VAL A 392 -5.12 -29.39 35.92
N PRO A 393 -4.56 -29.05 37.11
CA PRO A 393 -3.70 -29.95 37.86
C PRO A 393 -4.39 -31.27 38.22
N ALA A 394 -3.65 -32.37 38.19
CA ALA A 394 -4.13 -33.72 38.52
C ALA A 394 -3.27 -34.44 39.58
N GLY A 395 -2.49 -33.68 40.37
CA GLY A 395 -1.64 -34.20 41.45
C GLY A 395 -0.63 -35.24 40.95
N ASP A 396 -0.44 -36.30 41.74
CA ASP A 396 0.56 -37.36 41.47
C ASP A 396 0.29 -38.16 40.20
N ARG A 397 -0.93 -38.08 39.66
CA ARG A 397 -1.33 -38.71 38.39
C ARG A 397 -1.18 -37.77 37.20
N ALA A 398 -0.66 -36.56 37.35
CA ALA A 398 -0.54 -35.61 36.24
C ALA A 398 0.28 -36.17 35.08
N LEU A 399 -0.22 -35.97 33.85
CA LEU A 399 0.57 -36.16 32.63
C LEU A 399 1.78 -35.24 32.68
N LEU A 400 2.97 -35.78 32.43
CA LEU A 400 4.22 -35.04 32.56
C LEU A 400 4.74 -34.58 31.20
N THR A 401 5.59 -33.55 31.19
CA THR A 401 6.32 -33.12 29.99
C THR A 401 7.19 -34.24 29.39
N ASN A 402 7.56 -35.25 30.17
CA ASN A 402 8.28 -36.41 29.64
C ASN A 402 7.41 -37.32 28.78
N ASP A 403 6.09 -37.30 28.94
CA ASP A 403 5.13 -38.20 28.30
C ASP A 403 4.66 -37.71 26.93
N VAL A 404 5.06 -36.51 26.56
CA VAL A 404 4.72 -35.86 25.29
C VAL A 404 6.00 -35.68 24.45
N PRO A 405 5.92 -35.79 23.10
CA PRO A 405 7.06 -35.52 22.24
C PRO A 405 7.67 -34.14 22.47
N ARG A 406 9.00 -34.08 22.61
CA ARG A 406 9.74 -32.82 22.82
C ARG A 406 9.44 -31.77 21.75
N ARG A 407 9.32 -32.18 20.49
CA ARG A 407 9.03 -31.26 19.38
C ARG A 407 7.69 -30.55 19.58
N TRP A 408 6.63 -31.30 19.92
CA TRP A 408 5.32 -30.72 20.20
C TRP A 408 5.36 -29.75 21.38
N LEU A 409 6.11 -30.05 22.44
CA LEU A 409 6.25 -29.13 23.58
C LEU A 409 6.93 -27.81 23.18
N VAL A 410 7.99 -27.88 22.38
CA VAL A 410 8.65 -26.67 21.87
C VAL A 410 7.68 -25.86 21.01
N ASP A 411 6.94 -26.51 20.12
CA ASP A 411 5.99 -25.85 19.22
C ASP A 411 4.80 -25.24 19.99
N MET A 412 4.37 -25.88 21.08
CA MET A 412 3.17 -25.49 21.83
C MET A 412 3.43 -24.50 22.97
N VAL A 413 4.52 -24.66 23.73
CA VAL A 413 4.78 -23.88 24.95
C VAL A 413 6.16 -23.22 24.98
N GLY A 414 7.00 -23.46 23.96
CA GLY A 414 8.36 -22.92 23.90
C GLY A 414 9.28 -23.60 24.92
N ASP A 415 9.65 -22.88 25.97
CA ASP A 415 10.55 -23.36 27.01
C ASP A 415 9.81 -24.20 28.07
N PHE A 416 10.42 -25.33 28.45
CA PHE A 416 9.84 -26.23 29.45
C PHE A 416 10.90 -27.02 30.23
N GLU A 417 10.57 -27.39 31.46
CA GLU A 417 11.35 -28.33 32.26
C GLU A 417 10.83 -29.77 32.10
N ARG A 418 11.76 -30.73 32.10
CA ARG A 418 11.43 -32.16 32.00
C ARG A 418 10.87 -32.72 33.29
N GLY A 419 9.90 -33.63 33.18
CA GLY A 419 9.29 -34.32 34.31
C GLY A 419 8.30 -33.48 35.14
N ARG A 420 8.02 -32.25 34.71
CA ARG A 420 7.00 -31.39 35.32
C ARG A 420 5.60 -31.74 34.83
N PRO A 421 4.54 -31.48 35.61
CA PRO A 421 3.16 -31.59 35.14
C PRO A 421 2.94 -30.75 33.88
N LEU A 422 2.37 -31.36 32.84
CA LEU A 422 2.07 -30.67 31.59
C LEU A 422 1.06 -29.52 31.81
N ALA A 423 0.18 -29.68 32.80
CA ALA A 423 -0.80 -28.68 33.15
C ALA A 423 -0.18 -27.34 33.53
N ASP A 424 1.04 -27.31 34.10
CA ASP A 424 1.74 -26.08 34.49
C ASP A 424 2.03 -25.18 33.27
N TYR A 425 2.16 -25.75 32.07
CA TYR A 425 2.51 -25.03 30.84
C TYR A 425 1.31 -24.70 29.96
N LEU A 426 0.24 -25.51 30.00
CA LEU A 426 -0.96 -25.33 29.17
C LEU A 426 -1.99 -24.39 29.81
N GLN A 427 -1.56 -23.21 30.28
CA GLN A 427 -2.42 -22.24 30.97
C GLN A 427 -3.28 -21.40 30.01
N ARG A 428 -2.93 -21.37 28.72
CA ARG A 428 -3.72 -20.77 27.65
C ARG A 428 -3.49 -21.54 26.36
N VAL A 429 -4.51 -22.27 25.92
CA VAL A 429 -4.52 -23.01 24.66
C VAL A 429 -5.62 -22.42 23.81
N GLN A 430 -5.27 -21.85 22.66
CA GLN A 430 -6.26 -21.36 21.69
C GLN A 430 -6.60 -22.50 20.73
N VAL A 431 -7.86 -22.93 20.71
CA VAL A 431 -8.37 -23.93 19.78
C VAL A 431 -9.16 -23.21 18.72
N PHE A 432 -8.62 -23.17 17.50
CA PHE A 432 -9.24 -22.48 16.37
C PHE A 432 -10.41 -23.30 15.82
N VAL A 433 -11.53 -22.62 15.60
CA VAL A 433 -12.72 -23.14 14.92
C VAL A 433 -12.85 -22.35 13.62
N ASP A 434 -12.78 -23.06 12.50
CA ASP A 434 -12.86 -22.44 11.17
C ASP A 434 -14.23 -21.81 10.93
N ALA A 435 -14.27 -20.82 10.02
CA ALA A 435 -15.51 -20.20 9.56
C ALA A 435 -16.52 -21.26 9.06
N GLY A 436 -17.78 -21.13 9.47
CA GLY A 436 -18.85 -22.05 9.12
C GLY A 436 -18.80 -23.41 9.84
N GLN A 437 -17.77 -23.68 10.65
CA GLN A 437 -17.67 -24.91 11.43
C GLN A 437 -18.22 -24.74 12.84
N ARG A 438 -18.64 -25.86 13.43
CA ARG A 438 -19.11 -25.95 14.82
C ARG A 438 -18.16 -26.76 15.71
N ARG A 439 -17.10 -27.32 15.14
CA ARG A 439 -16.27 -28.32 15.82
C ARG A 439 -14.81 -28.05 15.56
N ALA A 440 -14.01 -28.14 16.63
CA ALA A 440 -12.57 -28.19 16.56
C ALA A 440 -12.02 -29.27 17.50
N VAL A 441 -10.79 -29.71 17.25
CA VAL A 441 -10.12 -30.73 18.06
C VAL A 441 -8.78 -30.21 18.52
N PHE A 442 -8.57 -30.19 19.83
CA PHE A 442 -7.25 -29.99 20.43
C PHE A 442 -6.61 -31.35 20.70
N GLU A 443 -5.44 -31.57 20.11
CA GLU A 443 -4.70 -32.82 20.19
C GLU A 443 -3.41 -32.65 21.01
N VAL A 444 -3.21 -33.52 21.99
CA VAL A 444 -1.96 -33.65 22.75
C VAL A 444 -1.37 -35.03 22.46
N PRO A 445 -0.27 -35.12 21.68
CA PRO A 445 0.35 -36.41 21.36
C PRO A 445 1.00 -37.00 22.61
N THR A 446 0.89 -38.32 22.78
CA THR A 446 1.62 -39.04 23.83
C THR A 446 2.73 -39.88 23.21
N ARG A 447 3.76 -40.16 24.00
CA ARG A 447 4.88 -41.01 23.56
C ARG A 447 4.53 -42.46 23.82
N LEU A 448 4.77 -43.31 22.82
CA LEU A 448 4.79 -44.76 23.02
C LEU A 448 5.86 -45.10 24.07
N ARG A 449 5.51 -45.97 25.01
CA ARG A 449 6.42 -46.48 26.05
C ARG A 449 6.53 -47.99 25.95
N GLN A 450 7.70 -48.50 26.31
CA GLN A 450 8.01 -49.94 26.27
C GLN A 450 7.95 -50.61 27.66
N GLN A 451 7.70 -49.85 28.72
CA GLN A 451 7.58 -50.35 30.10
C GLN A 451 6.23 -49.93 30.67
N GLU A 452 5.61 -50.80 31.49
CA GLU A 452 4.39 -50.47 32.24
C GLU A 452 4.62 -49.20 33.08
N GLN A 453 3.71 -48.24 32.94
CA GLN A 453 3.74 -46.98 33.68
C GLN A 453 2.44 -46.78 34.45
N PRO A 454 2.48 -45.99 35.54
CA PRO A 454 1.27 -45.60 36.23
C PRO A 454 0.39 -44.73 35.33
N ALA A 455 -0.91 -44.97 35.38
CA ALA A 455 -1.88 -44.23 34.58
C ALA A 455 -1.83 -42.71 34.85
N ARG A 456 -1.65 -41.92 33.79
CA ARG A 456 -1.54 -40.46 33.85
C ARG A 456 -2.82 -39.76 33.41
N VAL A 457 -3.04 -38.54 33.86
CA VAL A 457 -4.26 -37.77 33.62
C VAL A 457 -3.93 -36.37 33.13
N LEU A 458 -4.61 -35.94 32.07
CA LEU A 458 -4.67 -34.55 31.63
C LEU A 458 -6.12 -34.09 31.72
N GLY A 459 -6.37 -33.09 32.57
CA GLY A 459 -7.65 -32.38 32.65
C GLY A 459 -7.58 -31.08 31.87
N MET A 460 -8.65 -30.75 31.15
CA MET A 460 -8.83 -29.47 30.44
C MET A 460 -10.14 -28.83 30.86
N ARG A 461 -10.19 -27.49 30.83
CA ARG A 461 -11.39 -26.70 31.11
C ARG A 461 -11.41 -25.45 30.23
N LEU A 462 -12.62 -24.99 29.90
CA LEU A 462 -12.84 -23.69 29.26
C LEU A 462 -12.32 -22.54 30.17
N ARG A 463 -11.64 -21.55 29.61
CA ARG A 463 -11.23 -20.36 30.36
C ARG A 463 -12.37 -19.35 30.55
N ARG A 464 -13.30 -19.30 29.60
CA ARG A 464 -14.54 -18.51 29.62
C ARG A 464 -15.65 -19.36 28.99
N GLY A 465 -16.85 -19.35 29.57
CA GLY A 465 -18.02 -20.11 29.11
C GLY A 465 -18.92 -20.54 30.28
N ASP A 466 -20.13 -21.00 29.93
CA ASP A 466 -21.20 -21.35 30.88
C ASP A 466 -21.00 -22.72 31.55
N ASP A 467 -20.11 -23.57 31.02
CA ASP A 467 -19.77 -24.88 31.59
C ASP A 467 -18.35 -24.91 32.19
N PRO A 468 -18.22 -24.82 33.52
CA PRO A 468 -16.93 -24.89 34.20
C PRO A 468 -16.42 -26.34 34.35
N ALA A 469 -17.08 -27.35 33.78
CA ALA A 469 -16.71 -28.74 33.94
C ALA A 469 -15.27 -29.02 33.46
N THR A 470 -14.53 -29.74 34.29
CA THR A 470 -13.21 -30.26 33.90
C THR A 470 -13.40 -31.57 33.16
N VAL A 471 -12.84 -31.63 31.96
CA VAL A 471 -12.84 -32.81 31.10
C VAL A 471 -11.47 -33.45 31.19
N SER A 472 -11.41 -34.70 31.62
CA SER A 472 -10.15 -35.41 31.83
C SER A 472 -10.04 -36.64 30.94
N VAL A 473 -8.82 -36.90 30.46
CA VAL A 473 -8.43 -38.12 29.76
C VAL A 473 -7.34 -38.83 30.56
N THR A 474 -7.47 -40.15 30.72
CA THR A 474 -6.49 -41.01 31.37
C THR A 474 -5.70 -41.79 30.32
N VAL A 475 -4.38 -41.79 30.44
CA VAL A 475 -3.44 -42.54 29.59
C VAL A 475 -2.92 -43.73 30.40
N HIS A 476 -3.04 -44.94 29.85
CA HIS A 476 -2.56 -46.19 30.45
C HIS A 476 -1.34 -46.75 29.74
#